data_AF-A0A2D2Q4Y8-F1
#
_entry.id   AF-A0A2D2Q4Y8-F1
#
_cell.length_a   1.000
_cell.length_b   1.000
_cell.length_c   1.000
_cell.angle_alpha   90.00
_cell.angle_beta   90.00
_cell.angle_gamma   90.00
#
_symmetry.space_group_name_H-M   'P 1'
#
loop_
_entity.id
_entity.type
_entity.pdbx_description
1 polymer ?
#
loop_
_entity_poly.entity_id
_entity_poly.type
_entity_poly.pdbx_seq_one_letter_code
_entity_poly.pdbx_strand_id
1 'polypeptide(L)'
;MAFVISFGAIAGLDVAVNRLLVILSAYSPDLAHLLGSSSVEIDVAFAPEVWLAVIGLTLGTLIIVVSIAAQNIPKITELYLNDWISLIYVWCLALSGAHILYVNVLWDLGAHPVGSTLLNLYGLLPLAIITALPYIFYILKSIQPESVVQQIYQRQHHFMTRLKGVLGQQQYQPRLVRRSQSYLIEGLNQLDALLTYVAFRGPQAEIIEAMSGLLQHYICLKQSYTPYFFRLSSSVAADISFKTMFDQFKQIEEQHSFYEQKCFRLLGNAYVRFLEENEFNLASLCGSEMCAIAQAILNEGDDDLLELMVIRFNTMLRFTIKHGNRHNEARNLYNLAFHYRRFIESLVYYRRPYIVQKSVHYLRQYGNEIYQLAHHSPALFFIVDVFAAELKKILILVNEEEWDEALQLELLEEMLRLDNPPELSQPQNGDRPSSKSTGVRLLQMGLALFYLERQQLRLAERIVADIVEDASILGTETFRRAFLQNCDRLRQAQPKFWEDTDRGNVNLYYCPHTQQLPTLQALVNRALNPMEADV
;
A
#
# COMPACT_ATOMS: atom_id res chain seq x y z
N MET A 1 -16.07 -33.02 -0.44
CA MET A 1 -17.28 -32.53 0.26
C MET A 1 -18.30 -31.95 -0.72
N ALA A 2 -17.96 -30.99 -1.60
CA ALA A 2 -18.91 -30.43 -2.57
C ALA A 2 -19.67 -31.51 -3.37
N PHE A 3 -18.94 -32.49 -3.95
CA PHE A 3 -19.55 -33.65 -4.62
C PHE A 3 -20.59 -34.38 -3.76
N VAL A 4 -20.24 -34.73 -2.51
CA VAL A 4 -21.10 -35.49 -1.60
C VAL A 4 -22.37 -34.71 -1.27
N ILE A 5 -22.23 -33.38 -1.07
CA ILE A 5 -23.36 -32.48 -0.80
C ILE A 5 -24.27 -32.41 -2.04
N SER A 6 -23.72 -32.15 -3.22
CA SER A 6 -24.49 -32.07 -4.48
C SER A 6 -25.19 -33.39 -4.80
N PHE A 7 -24.50 -34.53 -4.63
CA PHE A 7 -25.06 -35.86 -4.83
C PHE A 7 -26.19 -36.16 -3.85
N GLY A 8 -25.97 -35.94 -2.57
CA GLY A 8 -27.00 -36.13 -1.54
C GLY A 8 -28.22 -35.25 -1.77
N ALA A 9 -28.03 -34.00 -2.23
CA ALA A 9 -29.11 -33.09 -2.54
C ALA A 9 -29.95 -33.57 -3.73
N ILE A 10 -29.32 -33.95 -4.85
CA ILE A 10 -30.05 -34.43 -6.04
C ILE A 10 -30.78 -35.75 -5.74
N ALA A 11 -30.10 -36.72 -5.13
CA ALA A 11 -30.71 -37.99 -4.77
C ALA A 11 -31.87 -37.82 -3.77
N GLY A 12 -31.70 -36.96 -2.76
CA GLY A 12 -32.75 -36.64 -1.80
C GLY A 12 -33.96 -35.97 -2.45
N LEU A 13 -33.71 -35.07 -3.41
CA LEU A 13 -34.77 -34.34 -4.12
C LEU A 13 -35.52 -35.25 -5.09
N ASP A 14 -34.82 -36.16 -5.78
CA ASP A 14 -35.45 -37.19 -6.62
C ASP A 14 -36.35 -38.13 -5.81
N VAL A 15 -35.88 -38.62 -4.67
CA VAL A 15 -36.70 -39.45 -3.76
C VAL A 15 -37.90 -38.67 -3.24
N ALA A 16 -37.73 -37.40 -2.90
CA ALA A 16 -38.81 -36.56 -2.39
C ALA A 16 -39.89 -36.31 -3.45
N VAL A 17 -39.51 -35.98 -4.69
CA VAL A 17 -40.45 -35.74 -5.80
C VAL A 17 -41.23 -37.02 -6.14
N ASN A 18 -40.55 -38.17 -6.22
CA ASN A 18 -41.21 -39.45 -6.46
C ASN A 18 -42.21 -39.79 -5.33
N ARG A 19 -41.85 -39.59 -4.06
CA ARG A 19 -42.79 -39.79 -2.93
C ARG A 19 -43.96 -38.82 -2.95
N LEU A 20 -43.71 -37.54 -3.25
CA LEU A 20 -44.75 -36.53 -3.35
C LEU A 20 -45.76 -36.88 -4.44
N LEU A 21 -45.29 -37.32 -5.61
CA LEU A 21 -46.15 -37.75 -6.71
C LEU A 21 -47.01 -38.96 -6.35
N VAL A 22 -46.45 -39.94 -5.64
CA VAL A 22 -47.21 -41.09 -5.12
C VAL A 22 -48.29 -40.65 -4.12
N ILE A 23 -47.98 -39.68 -3.25
CA ILE A 23 -48.97 -39.14 -2.30
C ILE A 23 -50.05 -38.37 -3.05
N LEU A 24 -49.69 -37.48 -3.98
CA LEU A 24 -50.63 -36.64 -4.73
C LEU A 24 -51.55 -37.47 -5.64
N SER A 25 -51.03 -38.53 -6.28
CA SER A 25 -51.85 -39.43 -7.09
C SER A 25 -52.87 -40.20 -6.26
N ALA A 26 -52.59 -40.49 -4.97
CA ALA A 26 -53.56 -41.11 -4.08
C ALA A 26 -54.75 -40.18 -3.72
N TYR A 27 -54.56 -38.86 -3.79
CA TYR A 27 -55.60 -37.86 -3.46
C TYR A 27 -56.35 -37.30 -4.68
N SER A 28 -55.82 -37.47 -5.90
CA SER A 28 -56.44 -36.97 -7.13
C SER A 28 -56.58 -38.10 -8.18
N PRO A 29 -57.80 -38.61 -8.44
CA PRO A 29 -58.03 -39.66 -9.42
C PRO A 29 -57.70 -39.22 -10.86
N ASP A 30 -57.86 -37.94 -11.18
CA ASP A 30 -57.47 -37.37 -12.47
C ASP A 30 -55.95 -37.38 -12.67
N LEU A 31 -55.19 -37.06 -11.62
CA LEU A 31 -53.72 -37.11 -11.65
C LEU A 31 -53.21 -38.55 -11.73
N ALA A 32 -53.85 -39.49 -11.02
CA ALA A 32 -53.55 -40.92 -11.10
C ALA A 32 -53.83 -41.48 -12.49
N HIS A 33 -54.94 -41.06 -13.13
CA HIS A 33 -55.26 -41.45 -14.50
C HIS A 33 -54.25 -40.88 -15.51
N LEU A 34 -53.81 -39.64 -15.33
CA LEU A 34 -52.83 -38.96 -16.20
C LEU A 34 -51.40 -39.51 -16.06
N LEU A 35 -51.03 -40.00 -14.86
CA LEU A 35 -49.74 -40.65 -14.60
C LEU A 35 -49.74 -42.15 -14.97
N GLY A 36 -50.91 -42.80 -14.95
CA GLY A 36 -51.08 -44.23 -15.25
C GLY A 36 -51.44 -44.54 -16.70
N SER A 37 -51.87 -43.55 -17.50
CA SER A 37 -52.10 -43.73 -18.92
C SER A 37 -50.77 -43.72 -19.66
N SER A 38 -50.54 -44.74 -20.48
CA SER A 38 -49.41 -44.87 -21.44
C SER A 38 -49.37 -43.76 -22.51
N SER A 39 -50.15 -42.69 -22.34
CA SER A 39 -50.38 -41.62 -23.32
C SER A 39 -49.57 -40.35 -23.04
N VAL A 40 -48.89 -40.25 -21.90
CA VAL A 40 -47.91 -39.19 -21.68
C VAL A 40 -46.53 -39.75 -22.03
N GLU A 41 -46.30 -40.01 -23.32
CA GLU A 41 -44.95 -40.20 -23.86
C GLU A 41 -44.24 -38.84 -23.77
N ILE A 42 -43.67 -38.55 -22.60
CA ILE A 42 -42.71 -37.46 -22.47
C ILE A 42 -41.48 -37.92 -23.23
N ASP A 43 -41.19 -37.33 -24.39
CA ASP A 43 -39.97 -37.61 -25.12
C ASP A 43 -38.76 -37.19 -24.26
N VAL A 44 -37.96 -38.17 -23.84
CA VAL A 44 -36.77 -37.98 -22.99
C VAL A 44 -35.48 -38.09 -23.83
N ALA A 45 -35.58 -38.45 -25.12
CA ALA A 45 -34.42 -38.78 -25.95
C ALA A 45 -33.52 -37.56 -26.22
N PHE A 46 -34.10 -36.37 -26.33
CA PHE A 46 -33.36 -35.13 -26.57
C PHE A 46 -32.62 -34.60 -25.32
N ALA A 47 -33.09 -34.97 -24.12
CA ALA A 47 -32.65 -34.33 -22.89
C ALA A 47 -31.15 -34.51 -22.58
N PRO A 48 -30.52 -35.69 -22.78
CA PRO A 48 -29.07 -35.83 -22.67
C PRO A 48 -28.27 -34.90 -23.57
N GLU A 49 -28.74 -34.65 -24.80
CA GLU A 49 -28.05 -33.75 -25.74
C GLU A 49 -28.09 -32.30 -25.26
N VAL A 50 -29.25 -31.85 -24.74
CA VAL A 50 -29.38 -30.50 -24.19
C VAL A 50 -28.54 -30.34 -22.92
N TRP A 51 -28.51 -31.35 -22.04
CA TRP A 51 -27.62 -31.34 -20.87
C TRP A 51 -26.15 -31.26 -21.28
N LEU A 52 -25.74 -32.05 -22.29
CA LEU A 52 -24.39 -31.98 -22.82
C LEU A 52 -24.07 -30.59 -23.37
N ALA A 53 -25.01 -29.93 -24.06
CA ALA A 53 -24.84 -28.56 -24.54
C ALA A 53 -24.67 -27.56 -23.39
N VAL A 54 -25.48 -27.65 -22.33
CA VAL A 54 -25.39 -26.75 -21.15
C VAL A 54 -24.07 -26.97 -20.39
N ILE A 55 -23.69 -28.23 -20.15
CA ILE A 55 -22.42 -28.57 -19.50
C ILE A 55 -21.24 -28.12 -20.38
N GLY A 56 -21.29 -28.40 -21.68
CA GLY A 56 -20.26 -28.03 -22.64
C GLY A 56 -20.06 -26.51 -22.73
N LEU A 57 -21.15 -25.74 -22.76
CA LEU A 57 -21.10 -24.28 -22.76
C LEU A 57 -20.51 -23.76 -21.46
N THR A 58 -21.04 -24.18 -20.30
CA THR A 58 -20.61 -23.66 -18.99
C THR A 58 -19.16 -24.03 -18.67
N LEU A 59 -18.80 -25.30 -18.82
CA LEU A 59 -17.46 -25.81 -18.52
C LEU A 59 -16.43 -25.38 -19.59
N GLY A 60 -16.85 -25.30 -20.86
CA GLY A 60 -16.02 -24.77 -21.94
C GLY A 60 -15.65 -23.31 -21.72
N THR A 61 -16.64 -22.45 -21.43
CA THR A 61 -16.38 -21.05 -21.09
C THR A 61 -15.49 -20.92 -19.86
N LEU A 62 -15.74 -21.71 -18.81
CA LEU A 62 -14.92 -21.73 -17.61
C LEU A 62 -13.45 -22.03 -17.90
N ILE A 63 -13.18 -23.10 -18.65
CA ILE A 63 -11.81 -23.50 -19.01
C ILE A 63 -11.10 -22.36 -19.75
N ILE A 64 -11.77 -21.73 -20.72
CA ILE A 64 -11.20 -20.62 -21.51
C ILE A 64 -10.88 -19.45 -20.60
N VAL A 65 -11.86 -19.01 -19.80
CA VAL A 65 -11.75 -17.82 -18.94
C VAL A 65 -10.66 -18.00 -17.87
N VAL A 66 -10.65 -19.15 -17.19
CA VAL A 66 -9.63 -19.46 -16.17
C VAL A 66 -8.26 -19.60 -16.80
N SER A 67 -8.15 -20.21 -17.99
CA SER A 67 -6.87 -20.34 -18.71
C SER A 67 -6.29 -18.98 -19.11
N ILE A 68 -7.10 -18.08 -19.64
CA ILE A 68 -6.69 -16.71 -19.97
C ILE A 68 -6.26 -15.96 -18.71
N ALA A 69 -7.06 -16.04 -17.63
CA ALA A 69 -6.74 -15.35 -16.39
C ALA A 69 -5.48 -15.90 -15.72
N ALA A 70 -5.22 -17.21 -15.81
CA ALA A 70 -4.03 -17.85 -15.25
C ALA A 70 -2.71 -17.37 -15.88
N GLN A 71 -2.75 -16.77 -17.07
CA GLN A 71 -1.57 -16.16 -17.68
C GLN A 71 -1.12 -14.89 -16.95
N ASN A 72 -2.06 -14.15 -16.35
CA ASN A 72 -1.81 -12.85 -15.73
C ASN A 72 -2.04 -12.85 -14.21
N ILE A 73 -2.65 -13.90 -13.66
CA ILE A 73 -3.03 -14.01 -12.25
C ILE A 73 -2.46 -15.33 -11.73
N PRO A 74 -1.31 -15.31 -11.06
CA PRO A 74 -0.71 -16.52 -10.51
C PRO A 74 -1.64 -17.18 -9.50
N LYS A 75 -1.65 -18.52 -9.49
CA LYS A 75 -2.47 -19.36 -8.59
C LYS A 75 -3.99 -19.15 -8.70
N ILE A 76 -4.50 -18.53 -9.77
CA ILE A 76 -5.95 -18.37 -9.95
C ILE A 76 -6.68 -19.71 -10.00
N THR A 77 -6.04 -20.75 -10.53
CA THR A 77 -6.58 -22.12 -10.55
C THR A 77 -6.80 -22.64 -9.13
N GLU A 78 -5.88 -22.37 -8.21
CA GLU A 78 -6.04 -22.76 -6.79
C GLU A 78 -7.14 -21.95 -6.11
N LEU A 79 -7.25 -20.65 -6.42
CA LEU A 79 -8.32 -19.80 -5.91
C LEU A 79 -9.70 -20.31 -6.36
N TYR A 80 -9.82 -20.68 -7.63
CA TYR A 80 -11.01 -21.28 -8.22
C TYR A 80 -11.35 -22.65 -7.61
N LEU A 81 -10.37 -23.54 -7.48
CA LEU A 81 -10.56 -24.86 -6.87
C LEU A 81 -10.95 -24.80 -5.39
N ASN A 82 -10.77 -23.65 -4.74
CA ASN A 82 -11.22 -23.43 -3.37
C ASN A 82 -12.57 -22.69 -3.29
N ASP A 83 -13.16 -22.27 -4.41
CA ASP A 83 -14.50 -21.69 -4.41
C ASP A 83 -15.58 -22.76 -4.35
N TRP A 84 -16.22 -22.85 -3.19
CA TRP A 84 -17.25 -23.84 -2.91
C TRP A 84 -18.51 -23.64 -3.75
N ILE A 85 -18.87 -22.39 -4.06
CA ILE A 85 -20.08 -22.09 -4.84
C ILE A 85 -19.92 -22.67 -6.24
N SER A 86 -18.78 -22.37 -6.88
CA SER A 86 -18.46 -22.91 -8.18
C SER A 86 -18.38 -24.44 -8.20
N LEU A 87 -17.67 -25.04 -7.23
CA LEU A 87 -17.57 -26.50 -7.17
C LEU A 87 -18.93 -27.18 -7.01
N ILE A 88 -19.82 -26.65 -6.15
CA ILE A 88 -21.17 -27.18 -5.96
C ILE A 88 -21.96 -27.06 -7.26
N TYR A 89 -21.90 -25.91 -7.93
CA TYR A 89 -22.62 -25.67 -9.19
C TYR A 89 -22.20 -26.64 -10.30
N VAL A 90 -20.90 -26.81 -10.52
CA VAL A 90 -20.36 -27.74 -11.54
C VAL A 90 -20.79 -29.17 -11.24
N TRP A 91 -20.71 -29.61 -9.98
CA TRP A 91 -21.17 -30.95 -9.60
C TRP A 91 -22.68 -31.11 -9.76
N CYS A 92 -23.49 -30.09 -9.44
CA CYS A 92 -24.93 -30.14 -9.67
C CYS A 92 -25.27 -30.30 -11.15
N LEU A 93 -24.59 -29.59 -12.06
CA LEU A 93 -24.78 -29.76 -13.50
C LEU A 93 -24.40 -31.17 -13.97
N ALA A 94 -23.20 -31.64 -13.58
CA ALA A 94 -22.72 -32.95 -13.99
C ALA A 94 -23.63 -34.10 -13.49
N LEU A 95 -24.07 -34.02 -12.23
CA LEU A 95 -24.94 -35.03 -11.63
C LEU A 95 -26.37 -34.97 -12.18
N SER A 96 -26.89 -33.79 -12.52
CA SER A 96 -28.21 -33.66 -13.15
C SER A 96 -28.20 -34.19 -14.59
N GLY A 97 -27.10 -34.02 -15.32
CA GLY A 97 -26.87 -34.67 -16.62
C GLY A 97 -26.74 -36.19 -16.50
N ALA A 98 -26.00 -36.69 -15.49
CA ALA A 98 -25.92 -38.12 -15.23
C ALA A 98 -27.28 -38.73 -14.82
N HIS A 99 -28.09 -37.97 -14.07
CA HIS A 99 -29.43 -38.37 -13.67
C HIS A 99 -30.36 -38.62 -14.86
N ILE A 100 -30.33 -37.79 -15.91
CA ILE A 100 -31.18 -38.01 -17.10
C ILE A 100 -30.74 -39.25 -17.89
N LEU A 101 -29.42 -39.52 -17.95
CA LEU A 101 -28.91 -40.74 -18.57
C LEU A 101 -29.39 -41.97 -17.81
N TYR A 102 -29.37 -41.92 -16.48
CA TYR A 102 -29.91 -42.98 -15.64
C TYR A 102 -31.42 -43.20 -15.87
N VAL A 103 -32.21 -42.13 -15.97
CA VAL A 103 -33.64 -42.20 -16.29
C VAL A 103 -33.88 -42.84 -17.67
N ASN A 104 -33.09 -42.49 -18.69
CA ASN A 104 -33.21 -43.11 -20.03
C ASN A 104 -32.90 -44.61 -20.00
N VAL A 105 -31.86 -45.02 -19.28
CA VAL A 105 -31.56 -46.46 -19.12
C VAL A 105 -32.71 -47.20 -18.43
N LEU A 106 -33.35 -46.60 -17.42
CA LEU A 106 -34.52 -47.20 -16.78
C LEU A 106 -35.70 -47.31 -17.75
N TRP A 107 -35.90 -46.31 -18.61
CA TRP A 107 -36.93 -46.32 -19.64
C TRP A 107 -36.74 -47.47 -20.63
N ASP A 108 -35.50 -47.66 -21.10
CA ASP A 108 -35.12 -48.76 -21.99
C ASP A 108 -35.33 -50.15 -21.34
N LEU A 109 -35.20 -50.23 -20.01
CA LEU A 109 -35.44 -51.44 -19.22
C LEU A 109 -36.93 -51.65 -18.87
N GLY A 110 -37.83 -50.77 -19.32
CA GLY A 110 -39.28 -50.86 -19.09
C GLY A 110 -39.77 -50.29 -17.75
N ALA A 111 -38.91 -49.55 -17.03
CA ALA A 111 -39.31 -48.79 -15.84
C ALA A 111 -39.52 -47.32 -16.21
N HIS A 112 -40.69 -46.77 -15.93
CA HIS A 112 -41.06 -45.40 -16.28
C HIS A 112 -41.15 -44.51 -15.02
N PRO A 113 -40.02 -43.99 -14.48
CA PRO A 113 -40.01 -43.14 -13.30
C PRO A 113 -40.48 -41.72 -13.64
N VAL A 114 -41.79 -41.53 -13.75
CA VAL A 114 -42.40 -40.24 -14.18
C VAL A 114 -41.94 -39.06 -13.31
N GLY A 115 -41.77 -39.27 -12.00
CA GLY A 115 -41.30 -38.21 -11.09
C GLY A 115 -39.87 -37.77 -11.35
N SER A 116 -38.96 -38.70 -11.62
CA SER A 116 -37.58 -38.41 -11.99
C SER A 116 -37.49 -37.71 -13.35
N THR A 117 -38.32 -38.14 -14.31
CA THR A 117 -38.45 -37.49 -15.63
C THR A 117 -38.93 -36.05 -15.49
N LEU A 118 -40.02 -35.82 -14.75
CA LEU A 118 -40.57 -34.49 -14.51
C LEU A 118 -39.57 -33.58 -13.79
N LEU A 119 -38.93 -34.10 -12.74
CA LEU A 119 -37.92 -33.37 -11.99
C LEU A 119 -36.79 -32.91 -12.92
N ASN A 120 -36.27 -33.79 -13.77
CA ASN A 120 -35.13 -33.44 -14.59
C ASN A 120 -35.50 -32.48 -15.73
N LEU A 121 -36.51 -32.83 -16.54
CA LEU A 121 -36.89 -32.07 -17.74
C LEU A 121 -37.53 -30.71 -17.43
N TYR A 122 -38.35 -30.63 -16.37
CA TYR A 122 -39.10 -29.41 -16.06
C TYR A 122 -38.60 -28.67 -14.81
N GLY A 123 -37.74 -29.30 -14.00
CA GLY A 123 -37.11 -28.68 -12.84
C GLY A 123 -35.64 -28.37 -13.08
N LEU A 124 -34.80 -29.40 -13.08
CA LEU A 124 -33.34 -29.27 -13.09
C LEU A 124 -32.81 -28.64 -14.38
N LEU A 125 -33.30 -29.08 -15.55
CA LEU A 125 -32.80 -28.61 -16.85
C LEU A 125 -33.14 -27.13 -17.12
N PRO A 126 -34.38 -26.65 -16.93
CA PRO A 126 -34.68 -25.22 -17.08
C PRO A 126 -33.92 -24.37 -16.07
N LEU A 127 -33.78 -24.84 -14.82
CA LEU A 127 -32.98 -24.15 -13.81
C LEU A 127 -31.51 -24.05 -14.23
N ALA A 128 -30.93 -25.13 -14.78
CA ALA A 128 -29.57 -25.13 -15.28
C ALA A 128 -29.38 -24.13 -16.43
N ILE A 129 -30.31 -24.09 -17.39
CA ILE A 129 -30.27 -23.13 -18.51
C ILE A 129 -30.33 -21.68 -18.00
N ILE A 130 -31.29 -21.38 -17.12
CA ILE A 130 -31.48 -20.04 -16.57
C ILE A 130 -30.27 -19.59 -15.75
N THR A 131 -29.66 -20.50 -14.99
CA THR A 131 -28.52 -20.18 -14.10
C THR A 131 -27.16 -20.22 -14.78
N ALA A 132 -27.04 -20.83 -15.98
CA ALA A 132 -25.79 -20.94 -16.71
C ALA A 132 -25.14 -19.57 -16.98
N LEU A 133 -25.90 -18.62 -17.50
CA LEU A 133 -25.38 -17.29 -17.82
C LEU A 133 -25.03 -16.47 -16.55
N PRO A 134 -25.89 -16.37 -15.52
CA PRO A 134 -25.52 -15.77 -14.23
C PRO A 134 -24.25 -16.37 -13.61
N TYR A 135 -24.08 -17.69 -13.70
CA TYR A 135 -22.89 -18.37 -13.19
C TYR A 135 -21.63 -18.00 -13.98
N ILE A 136 -21.70 -17.94 -15.32
CA ILE A 136 -20.58 -17.49 -16.16
C ILE A 136 -20.16 -16.07 -15.78
N PHE A 137 -21.12 -15.15 -15.59
CA PHE A 137 -20.84 -13.79 -15.15
C PHE A 137 -20.22 -13.75 -13.74
N TYR A 138 -20.69 -14.60 -12.84
CA TYR A 138 -20.11 -14.73 -11.49
C TYR A 138 -18.63 -15.12 -11.56
N ILE A 139 -18.26 -16.09 -12.39
CA ILE A 139 -16.86 -16.47 -12.57
C ILE A 139 -16.05 -15.36 -13.22
N LEU A 140 -16.57 -14.75 -14.30
CA LEU A 140 -15.91 -13.64 -14.98
C LEU A 140 -15.60 -12.50 -14.01
N LYS A 141 -16.51 -12.19 -13.08
CA LYS A 141 -16.27 -11.19 -12.04
C LYS A 141 -15.25 -11.67 -11.02
N SER A 142 -15.33 -12.93 -10.60
CA SER A 142 -14.46 -13.49 -9.55
C SER A 142 -12.99 -13.59 -9.96
N ILE A 143 -12.70 -13.68 -11.26
CA ILE A 143 -11.34 -13.71 -11.80
C ILE A 143 -10.76 -12.31 -12.10
N GLN A 144 -11.56 -11.24 -11.96
CA GLN A 144 -11.04 -9.88 -12.14
C GLN A 144 -9.98 -9.59 -11.07
N PRO A 145 -8.86 -8.92 -11.41
CA PRO A 145 -7.79 -8.62 -10.47
C PRO A 145 -8.29 -8.00 -9.16
N GLU A 146 -9.19 -7.01 -9.24
CA GLU A 146 -9.77 -6.34 -8.07
C GLU A 146 -10.47 -7.33 -7.14
N SER A 147 -11.27 -8.24 -7.72
CA SER A 147 -11.98 -9.27 -6.96
C SER A 147 -11.01 -10.26 -6.30
N VAL A 148 -9.94 -10.65 -6.97
CA VAL A 148 -8.91 -11.55 -6.42
C VAL A 148 -8.20 -10.88 -5.24
N VAL A 149 -7.83 -9.61 -5.38
CA VAL A 149 -7.19 -8.82 -4.31
C VAL A 149 -8.09 -8.74 -3.09
N GLN A 150 -9.37 -8.39 -3.28
CA GLN A 150 -10.35 -8.33 -2.19
C GLN A 150 -10.54 -9.68 -1.49
N GLN A 151 -10.53 -10.79 -2.24
CA GLN A 151 -10.62 -12.12 -1.65
C GLN A 151 -9.40 -12.46 -0.79
N ILE A 152 -8.18 -12.14 -1.26
CA ILE A 152 -6.95 -12.36 -0.48
C ILE A 152 -6.97 -11.50 0.78
N TYR A 153 -7.30 -10.21 0.63
CA TYR A 153 -7.40 -9.26 1.74
C TYR A 153 -8.36 -9.76 2.82
N GLN A 154 -9.61 -10.08 2.46
CA GLN A 154 -10.63 -10.53 3.41
C GLN A 154 -10.25 -11.84 4.11
N ARG A 155 -9.67 -12.81 3.36
CA ARG A 155 -9.21 -14.09 3.93
C ARG A 155 -8.10 -13.88 4.95
N GLN A 156 -7.09 -13.07 4.63
CA GLN A 156 -5.97 -12.77 5.53
C GLN A 156 -6.43 -11.98 6.76
N HIS A 157 -7.24 -10.94 6.55
CA HIS A 157 -7.80 -10.12 7.62
C HIS A 157 -8.59 -10.97 8.62
N HIS A 158 -9.48 -11.85 8.13
CA HIS A 158 -10.26 -12.76 8.98
C HIS A 158 -9.38 -13.80 9.68
N PHE A 159 -8.36 -14.30 9.00
CA PHE A 159 -7.41 -15.25 9.59
C PHE A 159 -6.65 -14.62 10.77
N MET A 160 -6.14 -13.39 10.64
CA MET A 160 -5.48 -12.67 11.72
C MET A 160 -6.39 -12.52 12.95
N THR A 161 -7.64 -12.10 12.73
CA THR A 161 -8.62 -11.96 13.82
C THR A 161 -8.91 -13.29 14.52
N ARG A 162 -9.01 -14.39 13.77
CA ARG A 162 -9.20 -15.73 14.35
C ARG A 162 -7.96 -16.24 15.07
N LEU A 163 -6.77 -15.91 14.57
CA LEU A 163 -5.50 -16.34 15.13
C LEU A 163 -5.35 -15.91 16.59
N LYS A 164 -5.83 -14.71 16.94
CA LYS A 164 -5.94 -14.22 18.33
C LYS A 164 -6.60 -15.23 19.26
N GLY A 165 -7.76 -15.76 18.87
CA GLY A 165 -8.51 -16.73 19.67
C GLY A 165 -7.83 -18.09 19.76
N VAL A 166 -7.26 -18.56 18.64
CA VAL A 166 -6.58 -19.87 18.59
C VAL A 166 -5.31 -19.88 19.44
N LEU A 167 -4.51 -18.81 19.40
CA LEU A 167 -3.29 -18.70 20.19
C LEU A 167 -3.59 -18.53 21.68
N GLY A 168 -4.65 -17.82 22.06
CA GLY A 168 -5.01 -17.60 23.46
C GLY A 168 -5.49 -18.86 24.21
N GLN A 169 -5.92 -19.90 23.52
CA GLN A 169 -6.51 -21.11 24.12
C GLN A 169 -5.56 -22.32 24.15
N GLN A 170 -4.41 -22.24 23.48
CA GLN A 170 -3.56 -23.40 23.20
C GLN A 170 -2.18 -23.25 23.86
N GLN A 171 -1.59 -24.37 24.31
CA GLN A 171 -0.17 -24.42 24.64
C GLN A 171 0.68 -24.35 23.36
N TYR A 172 1.98 -24.05 23.51
CA TYR A 172 2.92 -23.98 22.39
C TYR A 172 2.87 -25.22 21.49
N GLN A 173 2.54 -25.02 20.22
CA GLN A 173 2.52 -26.07 19.20
C GLN A 173 3.34 -25.62 17.97
N PRO A 174 4.53 -26.19 17.74
CA PRO A 174 5.40 -25.79 16.63
C PRO A 174 4.74 -25.88 15.25
N ARG A 175 3.89 -26.91 15.05
CA ARG A 175 3.17 -27.10 13.79
C ARG A 175 2.14 -26.00 13.52
N LEU A 176 1.44 -25.55 14.57
CA LEU A 176 0.48 -24.46 14.48
C LEU A 176 1.20 -23.15 14.14
N VAL A 177 2.26 -22.80 14.87
CA VAL A 177 3.06 -21.58 14.62
C VAL A 177 3.58 -21.57 13.19
N ARG A 178 4.21 -22.66 12.74
CA ARG A 178 4.71 -22.79 11.37
C ARG A 178 3.62 -22.60 10.33
N ARG A 179 2.47 -23.26 10.49
CA ARG A 179 1.35 -23.14 9.55
C ARG A 179 0.78 -21.72 9.52
N SER A 180 0.61 -21.09 10.67
CA SER A 180 0.07 -19.73 10.77
C SER A 180 1.01 -18.69 10.19
N GLN A 181 2.30 -18.71 10.55
CA GLN A 181 3.30 -17.80 9.97
C GLN A 181 3.41 -18.00 8.45
N SER A 182 3.42 -19.25 7.97
CA SER A 182 3.45 -19.56 6.54
C SER A 182 2.22 -19.02 5.82
N TYR A 183 1.02 -19.11 6.41
CA TYR A 183 -0.21 -18.60 5.80
C TYR A 183 -0.21 -17.07 5.67
N LEU A 184 0.28 -16.36 6.69
CA LEU A 184 0.41 -14.91 6.67
C LEU A 184 1.38 -14.45 5.57
N ILE A 185 2.58 -15.04 5.53
CA ILE A 185 3.60 -14.71 4.51
C ILE A 185 3.10 -15.02 3.10
N GLU A 186 2.41 -16.15 2.93
CA GLU A 186 1.87 -16.55 1.64
C GLU A 186 0.82 -15.56 1.11
N GLY A 187 0.01 -14.96 1.97
CA GLY A 187 -0.93 -13.91 1.57
C GLY A 187 -0.23 -12.70 0.97
N LEU A 188 0.84 -12.24 1.62
CA LEU A 188 1.66 -11.14 1.10
C LEU A 188 2.38 -11.51 -0.20
N ASN A 189 2.91 -12.75 -0.32
CA ASN A 189 3.52 -13.26 -1.54
C ASN A 189 2.52 -13.32 -2.71
N GLN A 190 1.26 -13.66 -2.46
CA GLN A 190 0.23 -13.67 -3.50
C GLN A 190 -0.07 -12.26 -3.99
N LEU A 191 -0.20 -11.28 -3.08
CA LEU A 191 -0.35 -9.88 -3.46
C LEU A 191 0.85 -9.37 -4.28
N ASP A 192 2.08 -9.69 -3.88
CA ASP A 192 3.29 -9.29 -4.62
C ASP A 192 3.38 -9.93 -6.01
N ALA A 193 3.02 -11.21 -6.10
CA ALA A 193 2.94 -11.90 -7.37
C ALA A 193 1.89 -11.23 -8.29
N LEU A 194 0.69 -10.94 -7.79
CA LEU A 194 -0.33 -10.20 -8.55
C LEU A 194 0.19 -8.83 -9.01
N LEU A 195 0.87 -8.11 -8.12
CA LEU A 195 1.42 -6.79 -8.42
C LEU A 195 2.40 -6.84 -9.60
N THR A 196 3.07 -7.97 -9.82
CA THR A 196 4.04 -8.18 -10.91
C THR A 196 3.38 -8.45 -12.27
N TYR A 197 2.22 -9.10 -12.30
CA TYR A 197 1.58 -9.52 -13.56
C TYR A 197 0.40 -8.64 -13.99
N VAL A 198 -0.18 -7.86 -13.06
CA VAL A 198 -1.25 -6.92 -13.37
C VAL A 198 -0.70 -5.73 -14.16
N ALA A 199 -1.26 -5.47 -15.33
CA ALA A 199 -0.83 -4.40 -16.22
C ALA A 199 -1.46 -3.01 -15.90
N PHE A 200 -2.66 -2.99 -15.32
CA PHE A 200 -3.41 -1.75 -15.12
C PHE A 200 -3.08 -1.09 -13.78
N ARG A 201 -2.93 0.23 -13.78
CA ARG A 201 -2.58 1.03 -12.59
C ARG A 201 -3.62 0.95 -11.47
N GLY A 202 -4.91 0.89 -11.81
CA GLY A 202 -6.00 0.81 -10.82
C GLY A 202 -5.86 -0.40 -9.90
N PRO A 203 -5.84 -1.63 -10.43
CA PRO A 203 -5.64 -2.82 -9.60
C PRO A 203 -4.25 -2.89 -8.96
N GLN A 204 -3.19 -2.33 -9.57
CA GLN A 204 -1.89 -2.20 -8.91
C GLN A 204 -1.99 -1.33 -7.65
N ALA A 205 -2.73 -0.22 -7.69
CA ALA A 205 -2.98 0.62 -6.52
C ALA A 205 -3.74 -0.15 -5.43
N GLU A 206 -4.82 -0.86 -5.79
CA GLU A 206 -5.59 -1.67 -4.83
C GLU A 206 -4.73 -2.75 -4.15
N ILE A 207 -3.74 -3.32 -4.84
CA ILE A 207 -2.83 -4.30 -4.24
C ILE A 207 -1.92 -3.64 -3.19
N ILE A 208 -1.38 -2.45 -3.49
CA ILE A 208 -0.52 -1.70 -2.56
C ILE A 208 -1.32 -1.33 -1.30
N GLU A 209 -2.54 -0.82 -1.48
CA GLU A 209 -3.48 -0.52 -0.40
C GLU A 209 -3.85 -1.77 0.40
N ALA A 210 -4.08 -2.91 -0.25
CA ALA A 210 -4.38 -4.17 0.43
C ALA A 210 -3.20 -4.66 1.29
N MET A 211 -1.96 -4.57 0.79
CA MET A 211 -0.76 -4.90 1.58
C MET A 211 -0.65 -4.02 2.83
N SER A 212 -0.83 -2.71 2.64
CA SER A 212 -0.81 -1.72 3.72
C SER A 212 -1.91 -1.96 4.74
N GLY A 213 -3.16 -2.15 4.31
CA GLY A 213 -4.29 -2.41 5.20
C GLY A 213 -4.14 -3.71 6.01
N LEU A 214 -3.59 -4.77 5.40
CA LEU A 214 -3.28 -6.00 6.13
C LEU A 214 -2.21 -5.80 7.20
N LEU A 215 -1.19 -4.98 6.91
CA LEU A 215 -0.15 -4.66 7.88
C LEU A 215 -0.71 -3.82 9.04
N GLN A 216 -1.50 -2.79 8.74
CA GLN A 216 -2.17 -1.97 9.75
C GLN A 216 -3.03 -2.83 10.68
N HIS A 217 -3.84 -3.73 10.11
CA HIS A 217 -4.67 -4.67 10.90
C HIS A 217 -3.83 -5.63 11.75
N TYR A 218 -2.72 -6.14 11.20
CA TYR A 218 -1.81 -7.00 11.94
C TYR A 218 -1.17 -6.27 13.14
N ILE A 219 -0.72 -5.03 12.96
CA ILE A 219 -0.11 -4.20 14.02
C ILE A 219 -1.08 -4.05 15.20
N CYS A 220 -2.36 -3.75 14.96
CA CYS A 220 -3.37 -3.64 16.01
C CYS A 220 -3.64 -4.97 16.75
N LEU A 221 -3.38 -6.12 16.11
CA LEU A 221 -3.65 -7.43 16.70
C LEU A 221 -2.44 -8.06 17.37
N LYS A 222 -1.21 -7.76 16.92
CA LYS A 222 -0.01 -8.51 17.32
C LYS A 222 0.25 -8.49 18.82
N GLN A 223 -0.08 -7.38 19.49
CA GLN A 223 0.07 -7.25 20.96
C GLN A 223 -0.77 -8.26 21.74
N SER A 224 -1.83 -8.79 21.12
CA SER A 224 -2.69 -9.83 21.71
C SER A 224 -2.25 -11.25 21.39
N TYR A 225 -1.21 -11.45 20.58
CA TYR A 225 -0.69 -12.76 20.28
C TYR A 225 0.26 -13.25 21.38
N THR A 226 0.29 -14.56 21.59
CA THR A 226 1.19 -15.19 22.55
C THR A 226 2.66 -15.03 22.11
N PRO A 227 3.62 -14.70 23.02
CA PRO A 227 5.02 -14.45 22.64
C PRO A 227 5.69 -15.58 21.85
N TYR A 228 5.33 -16.84 22.11
CA TYR A 228 5.89 -17.98 21.38
C TYR A 228 5.58 -17.96 19.88
N PHE A 229 4.54 -17.23 19.46
CA PHE A 229 4.14 -17.11 18.06
C PHE A 229 5.20 -16.40 17.24
N PHE A 230 6.01 -15.53 17.84
CA PHE A 230 7.02 -14.74 17.14
C PHE A 230 8.35 -15.47 16.96
N ARG A 231 8.50 -16.67 17.55
CA ARG A 231 9.63 -17.55 17.25
C ARG A 231 9.59 -17.95 15.79
N LEU A 232 10.64 -17.63 15.04
CA LEU A 232 10.69 -17.82 13.60
C LEU A 232 10.67 -19.31 13.28
N SER A 233 9.64 -19.72 12.53
CA SER A 233 9.57 -21.07 12.01
C SER A 233 10.45 -21.21 10.76
N SER A 234 10.76 -22.46 10.41
CA SER A 234 11.51 -22.78 9.19
C SER A 234 10.86 -22.27 7.91
N SER A 235 9.54 -22.02 7.89
CA SER A 235 8.87 -21.41 6.74
C SER A 235 9.20 -19.94 6.57
N VAL A 236 9.35 -19.18 7.67
CA VAL A 236 9.77 -17.78 7.57
C VAL A 236 11.22 -17.71 7.11
N ALA A 237 12.11 -18.50 7.73
CA ALA A 237 13.52 -18.55 7.38
C ALA A 237 13.78 -18.98 5.92
N ALA A 238 12.91 -19.83 5.34
CA ALA A 238 13.03 -20.29 3.97
C ALA A 238 12.48 -19.29 2.92
N ASP A 239 11.69 -18.30 3.33
CA ASP A 239 11.15 -17.30 2.42
C ASP A 239 12.26 -16.35 1.91
N ILE A 240 12.21 -16.01 0.62
CA ILE A 240 13.25 -15.25 -0.09
C ILE A 240 13.50 -13.89 0.58
N SER A 241 12.49 -13.29 1.21
CA SER A 241 12.64 -12.01 1.92
C SER A 241 13.55 -12.10 3.15
N PHE A 242 13.74 -13.30 3.72
CA PHE A 242 14.48 -13.52 4.97
C PHE A 242 15.78 -14.29 4.81
N LYS A 243 15.99 -14.98 3.68
CA LYS A 243 17.18 -15.83 3.46
C LYS A 243 18.51 -15.12 3.71
N THR A 244 18.59 -13.82 3.43
CA THR A 244 19.81 -13.00 3.62
C THR A 244 19.83 -12.26 4.96
N MET A 245 18.88 -12.50 5.85
CA MET A 245 18.72 -11.80 7.14
C MET A 245 18.95 -12.75 8.33
N PHE A 246 19.65 -13.87 8.15
CA PHE A 246 19.85 -14.87 9.19
C PHE A 246 20.51 -14.30 10.46
N ASP A 247 21.43 -13.34 10.31
CA ASP A 247 22.06 -12.63 11.43
C ASP A 247 21.10 -11.73 12.22
N GLN A 248 19.94 -11.38 11.64
CA GLN A 248 18.93 -10.51 12.24
C GLN A 248 17.73 -11.28 12.82
N PHE A 249 17.70 -12.61 12.71
CA PHE A 249 16.57 -13.42 13.16
C PHE A 249 16.26 -13.22 14.64
N LYS A 250 17.29 -13.18 15.49
CA LYS A 250 17.10 -12.93 16.92
C LYS A 250 16.43 -11.58 17.19
N GLN A 251 16.87 -10.53 16.49
CA GLN A 251 16.27 -9.20 16.60
C GLN A 251 14.81 -9.20 16.12
N ILE A 252 14.51 -9.89 15.01
CA ILE A 252 13.15 -10.01 14.47
C ILE A 252 12.22 -10.74 15.46
N GLU A 253 12.72 -11.79 16.12
CA GLU A 253 11.98 -12.49 17.18
C GLU A 253 11.75 -11.59 18.39
N GLU A 254 12.76 -10.85 18.84
CA GLU A 254 12.66 -9.96 20.01
C GLU A 254 11.71 -8.78 19.76
N GLN A 255 11.75 -8.21 18.56
CA GLN A 255 10.88 -7.09 18.15
C GLN A 255 9.50 -7.54 17.65
N HIS A 256 9.23 -8.85 17.63
CA HIS A 256 7.98 -9.41 17.11
C HIS A 256 7.61 -8.95 15.69
N SER A 257 8.62 -8.71 14.83
CA SER A 257 8.49 -7.85 13.64
C SER A 257 8.51 -8.59 12.30
N PHE A 258 8.40 -9.92 12.27
CA PHE A 258 8.60 -10.69 11.04
C PHE A 258 7.59 -10.33 9.92
N TYR A 259 6.32 -10.08 10.27
CA TYR A 259 5.30 -9.80 9.26
C TYR A 259 5.49 -8.38 8.68
N GLU A 260 5.84 -7.43 9.54
CA GLU A 260 6.12 -6.05 9.21
C GLU A 260 7.34 -5.94 8.31
N GLN A 261 8.44 -6.63 8.67
CA GLN A 261 9.65 -6.71 7.86
C GLN A 261 9.36 -7.25 6.46
N LYS A 262 8.51 -8.30 6.35
CA LYS A 262 8.08 -8.84 5.05
C LYS A 262 7.34 -7.77 4.25
N CYS A 263 6.31 -7.17 4.82
CA CYS A 263 5.46 -6.21 4.13
C CYS A 263 6.25 -4.96 3.70
N PHE A 264 7.09 -4.39 4.58
CA PHE A 264 7.94 -3.26 4.23
C PHE A 264 8.90 -3.55 3.08
N ARG A 265 9.43 -4.76 3.01
CA ARG A 265 10.29 -5.17 1.90
C ARG A 265 9.51 -5.24 0.59
N LEU A 266 8.28 -5.76 0.61
CA LEU A 266 7.43 -5.82 -0.58
C LEU A 266 7.04 -4.41 -1.05
N LEU A 267 6.57 -3.53 -0.16
CA LEU A 267 6.26 -2.14 -0.47
C LEU A 267 7.50 -1.38 -0.96
N GLY A 268 8.67 -1.60 -0.36
CA GLY A 268 9.94 -1.03 -0.81
C GLY A 268 10.37 -1.52 -2.19
N ASN A 269 10.20 -2.81 -2.48
CA ASN A 269 10.47 -3.38 -3.80
C ASN A 269 9.51 -2.81 -4.85
N ALA A 270 8.21 -2.72 -4.52
CA ALA A 270 7.19 -2.11 -5.38
C ALA A 270 7.55 -0.66 -5.69
N TYR A 271 7.93 0.13 -4.68
CA TYR A 271 8.40 1.50 -4.86
C TYR A 271 9.56 1.59 -5.84
N VAL A 272 10.61 0.78 -5.65
CA VAL A 272 11.79 0.79 -6.55
C VAL A 272 11.42 0.36 -7.96
N ARG A 273 10.54 -0.63 -8.12
CA ARG A 273 10.07 -1.06 -9.45
C ARG A 273 9.33 0.06 -10.16
N PHE A 274 8.35 0.68 -9.51
CA PHE A 274 7.58 1.79 -10.10
C PHE A 274 8.43 3.03 -10.34
N LEU A 275 9.44 3.27 -9.51
CA LEU A 275 10.45 4.30 -9.75
C LEU A 275 11.18 4.06 -11.07
N GLU A 276 11.73 2.86 -11.30
CA GLU A 276 12.47 2.51 -12.52
C GLU A 276 11.57 2.43 -13.77
N GLU A 277 10.30 2.07 -13.61
CA GLU A 277 9.30 2.03 -14.69
C GLU A 277 8.70 3.42 -15.01
N ASN A 278 9.12 4.48 -14.30
CA ASN A 278 8.57 5.84 -14.38
C ASN A 278 7.07 5.93 -14.02
N GLU A 279 6.57 4.98 -13.24
CA GLU A 279 5.20 4.94 -12.70
C GLU A 279 5.11 5.75 -11.40
N PHE A 280 5.36 7.07 -11.51
CA PHE A 280 5.55 7.98 -10.37
C PHE A 280 4.33 8.07 -9.44
N ASN A 281 3.11 7.94 -9.98
CA ASN A 281 1.90 7.94 -9.16
C ASN A 281 1.84 6.73 -8.22
N LEU A 282 2.23 5.54 -8.70
CA LEU A 282 2.25 4.31 -7.91
C LEU A 282 3.43 4.28 -6.93
N ALA A 283 4.59 4.82 -7.32
CA ALA A 283 5.69 5.05 -6.41
C ALA A 283 5.29 6.02 -5.28
N SER A 284 4.63 7.13 -5.60
CA SER A 284 4.10 8.06 -4.60
C SER A 284 3.06 7.39 -3.68
N LEU A 285 2.19 6.53 -4.21
CA LEU A 285 1.22 5.76 -3.42
C LEU A 285 1.92 4.88 -2.38
N CYS A 286 3.04 4.21 -2.72
CA CYS A 286 3.80 3.44 -1.74
C CYS A 286 4.29 4.32 -0.58
N GLY A 287 4.75 5.54 -0.86
CA GLY A 287 5.13 6.51 0.18
C GLY A 287 3.94 6.97 1.04
N SER A 288 2.77 7.13 0.43
CA SER A 288 1.52 7.44 1.15
C SER A 288 1.11 6.31 2.08
N GLU A 289 1.14 5.06 1.61
CA GLU A 289 0.81 3.89 2.42
C GLU A 289 1.78 3.67 3.58
N MET A 290 3.07 3.97 3.39
CA MET A 290 4.04 4.00 4.48
C MET A 290 3.64 4.99 5.60
N CYS A 291 3.05 6.15 5.25
CA CYS A 291 2.52 7.09 6.24
C CYS A 291 1.27 6.53 6.95
N ALA A 292 0.39 5.86 6.22
CA ALA A 292 -0.80 5.22 6.81
C ALA A 292 -0.41 4.12 7.81
N ILE A 293 0.59 3.31 7.48
CA ILE A 293 1.16 2.31 8.38
C ILE A 293 1.78 2.98 9.61
N ALA A 294 2.56 4.05 9.45
CA ALA A 294 3.13 4.78 10.59
C ALA A 294 2.06 5.27 11.57
N GLN A 295 0.90 5.71 11.07
CA GLN A 295 -0.21 6.13 11.91
C GLN A 295 -0.77 4.96 12.76
N ALA A 296 -0.86 3.76 12.19
CA ALA A 296 -1.25 2.57 12.94
C ALA A 296 -0.20 2.20 14.01
N ILE A 297 1.09 2.30 13.69
CA ILE A 297 2.18 2.04 14.64
C ILE A 297 2.13 3.02 15.82
N LEU A 298 1.91 4.30 15.53
CA LEU A 298 1.81 5.36 16.55
C LEU A 298 0.64 5.14 17.51
N ASN A 299 -0.50 4.66 16.99
CA ASN A 299 -1.66 4.32 17.81
C ASN A 299 -1.38 3.17 18.80
N GLU A 300 -0.55 2.20 18.39
CA GLU A 300 -0.15 1.07 19.24
C GLU A 300 1.09 1.37 20.10
N GLY A 301 1.78 2.49 19.87
CA GLY A 301 2.92 2.94 20.67
C GLY A 301 4.19 2.09 20.51
N ASP A 302 4.40 1.49 19.34
CA ASP A 302 5.55 0.61 19.05
C ASP A 302 6.74 1.39 18.45
N ASP A 303 7.60 1.92 19.33
CA ASP A 303 8.73 2.76 18.94
C ASP A 303 9.82 1.99 18.15
N ASP A 304 10.03 0.70 18.42
CA ASP A 304 10.96 -0.15 17.66
C ASP A 304 10.53 -0.24 16.19
N LEU A 305 9.22 -0.34 15.96
CA LEU A 305 8.66 -0.40 14.62
C LEU A 305 8.69 0.98 13.92
N LEU A 306 8.60 2.08 14.66
CA LEU A 306 8.84 3.43 14.13
C LEU A 306 10.30 3.63 13.71
N GLU A 307 11.26 3.11 14.47
CA GLU A 307 12.66 3.11 14.05
C GLU A 307 12.88 2.32 12.76
N LEU A 308 12.20 1.18 12.62
CA LEU A 308 12.21 0.43 11.37
C LEU A 308 11.61 1.24 10.21
N MET A 309 10.53 1.99 10.44
CA MET A 309 9.95 2.91 9.43
C MET A 309 10.96 3.95 8.94
N VAL A 310 11.75 4.55 9.84
CA VAL A 310 12.83 5.49 9.47
C VAL A 310 13.82 4.81 8.52
N ILE A 311 14.25 3.59 8.84
CA ILE A 311 15.17 2.82 7.98
C ILE A 311 14.55 2.59 6.59
N ARG A 312 13.25 2.34 6.51
CA ARG A 312 12.55 2.12 5.23
C ARG A 312 12.45 3.39 4.39
N PHE A 313 12.09 4.53 5.00
CA PHE A 313 12.12 5.83 4.30
C PHE A 313 13.53 6.17 3.80
N ASN A 314 14.56 5.98 4.61
CA ASN A 314 15.96 6.20 4.23
C ASN A 314 16.40 5.28 3.06
N THR A 315 15.94 4.03 3.07
CA THR A 315 16.19 3.10 1.96
C THR A 315 15.54 3.60 0.67
N MET A 316 14.27 4.04 0.73
CA MET A 316 13.58 4.62 -0.43
C MET A 316 14.31 5.86 -0.94
N LEU A 317 14.68 6.79 -0.04
CA LEU A 317 15.43 8.00 -0.38
C LEU A 317 16.71 7.68 -1.15
N ARG A 318 17.50 6.72 -0.67
CA ARG A 318 18.73 6.29 -1.34
C ARG A 318 18.48 5.82 -2.77
N PHE A 319 17.43 5.03 -3.01
CA PHE A 319 17.09 4.57 -4.37
C PHE A 319 16.62 5.73 -5.25
N THR A 320 15.80 6.64 -4.71
CA THR A 320 15.28 7.78 -5.47
C THR A 320 16.35 8.80 -5.80
N ILE A 321 17.34 9.04 -4.92
CA ILE A 321 18.50 9.90 -5.18
C ILE A 321 19.32 9.29 -6.33
N LYS A 322 19.61 7.99 -6.24
CA LYS A 322 20.34 7.28 -7.30
C LYS A 322 19.63 7.38 -8.65
N HIS A 323 18.31 7.17 -8.67
CA HIS A 323 17.50 7.30 -9.88
C HIS A 323 17.52 8.74 -10.41
N GLY A 324 17.27 9.73 -9.55
CA GLY A 324 17.22 11.14 -9.93
C GLY A 324 18.55 11.65 -10.48
N ASN A 325 19.68 11.21 -9.92
CA ASN A 325 21.01 11.51 -10.45
C ASN A 325 21.23 10.85 -11.82
N ARG A 326 20.92 9.55 -11.96
CA ARG A 326 21.15 8.79 -13.21
C ARG A 326 20.31 9.29 -14.38
N HIS A 327 19.07 9.69 -14.12
CA HIS A 327 18.09 10.06 -15.14
C HIS A 327 17.80 11.56 -15.23
N ASN A 328 18.39 12.37 -14.34
CA ASN A 328 18.08 13.79 -14.18
C ASN A 328 16.56 14.06 -14.01
N GLU A 329 15.88 13.17 -13.30
CA GLU A 329 14.43 13.19 -13.06
C GLU A 329 14.14 13.18 -11.55
N ALA A 330 13.69 14.32 -11.04
CA ALA A 330 13.65 14.62 -9.61
C ALA A 330 12.23 14.50 -9.01
N ARG A 331 11.21 14.23 -9.83
CA ARG A 331 9.79 14.22 -9.40
C ARG A 331 9.50 13.26 -8.24
N ASN A 332 10.10 12.08 -8.23
CA ASN A 332 9.91 11.15 -7.12
C ASN A 332 10.63 11.59 -5.83
N LEU A 333 11.74 12.33 -5.92
CA LEU A 333 12.37 12.93 -4.74
C LEU A 333 11.48 14.01 -4.15
N TYR A 334 10.84 14.81 -5.02
CA TYR A 334 9.76 15.68 -4.63
C TYR A 334 8.71 14.85 -3.87
N ASN A 335 7.99 13.93 -4.50
CA ASN A 335 6.90 13.23 -3.81
C ASN A 335 7.32 12.46 -2.53
N LEU A 336 8.49 11.82 -2.50
CA LEU A 336 8.96 11.09 -1.31
C LEU A 336 9.31 12.02 -0.14
N ALA A 337 9.94 13.18 -0.38
CA ALA A 337 10.23 14.15 0.67
C ALA A 337 8.95 14.64 1.37
N PHE A 338 7.87 14.80 0.61
CA PHE A 338 6.56 15.16 1.16
C PHE A 338 6.00 14.08 2.09
N HIS A 339 6.07 12.81 1.69
CA HIS A 339 5.59 11.71 2.53
C HIS A 339 6.48 11.55 3.78
N TYR A 340 7.79 11.70 3.63
CA TYR A 340 8.68 11.63 4.79
C TYR A 340 8.41 12.77 5.79
N ARG A 341 8.15 14.00 5.31
CA ARG A 341 7.66 15.09 6.16
C ARG A 341 6.38 14.68 6.89
N ARG A 342 5.37 14.16 6.18
CA ARG A 342 4.09 13.76 6.82
C ARG A 342 4.29 12.74 7.93
N PHE A 343 5.18 11.78 7.72
CA PHE A 343 5.59 10.85 8.76
C PHE A 343 6.18 11.58 9.98
N ILE A 344 7.10 12.51 9.76
CA ILE A 344 7.71 13.31 10.84
C ILE A 344 6.65 14.17 11.56
N GLU A 345 5.69 14.76 10.84
CA GLU A 345 4.59 15.51 11.46
C GLU A 345 3.76 14.61 12.39
N SER A 346 3.43 13.39 11.97
CA SER A 346 2.78 12.42 12.85
C SER A 346 3.63 12.12 14.10
N LEU A 347 4.96 11.99 13.98
CA LEU A 347 5.84 11.84 15.15
C LEU A 347 5.80 13.07 16.07
N VAL A 348 5.66 14.28 15.51
CA VAL A 348 5.55 15.52 16.27
C VAL A 348 4.26 15.55 17.08
N TYR A 349 3.11 15.25 16.47
CA TYR A 349 1.82 15.18 17.17
C TYR A 349 1.82 14.15 18.31
N TYR A 350 2.50 13.01 18.13
CA TYR A 350 2.60 11.95 19.13
C TYR A 350 3.76 12.13 20.12
N ARG A 351 4.44 13.29 20.10
CA ARG A 351 5.55 13.63 21.02
C ARG A 351 6.63 12.55 21.05
N ARG A 352 7.16 12.19 19.87
CA ARG A 352 8.31 11.26 19.72
C ARG A 352 9.60 12.01 19.37
N PRO A 353 10.17 12.81 20.28
CA PRO A 353 11.24 13.76 19.97
C PRO A 353 12.52 13.10 19.44
N TYR A 354 12.92 11.97 20.01
CA TYR A 354 14.12 11.24 19.58
C TYR A 354 14.03 10.76 18.12
N ILE A 355 12.87 10.23 17.71
CA ILE A 355 12.64 9.75 16.33
C ILE A 355 12.53 10.94 15.37
N VAL A 356 11.96 12.08 15.80
CA VAL A 356 11.95 13.33 15.03
C VAL A 356 13.37 13.83 14.78
N GLN A 357 14.21 13.95 15.83
CA GLN A 357 15.62 14.36 15.69
C GLN A 357 16.36 13.47 14.69
N LYS A 358 16.22 12.14 14.84
CA LYS A 358 16.85 11.16 13.94
C LYS A 358 16.37 11.32 12.49
N SER A 359 15.08 11.55 12.28
CA SER A 359 14.50 11.72 10.94
C SER A 359 14.94 13.02 10.28
N VAL A 360 14.98 14.13 11.03
CA VAL A 360 15.47 15.44 10.57
C VAL A 360 16.97 15.38 10.24
N HIS A 361 17.76 14.70 11.07
CA HIS A 361 19.18 14.45 10.80
C HIS A 361 19.39 13.73 9.46
N TYR A 362 18.61 12.69 9.17
CA TYR A 362 18.69 11.98 7.88
C TYR A 362 18.21 12.85 6.71
N LEU A 363 17.13 13.62 6.87
CA LEU A 363 16.72 14.59 5.84
C LEU A 363 17.86 15.55 5.49
N ARG A 364 18.56 16.10 6.49
CA ARG A 364 19.74 16.93 6.24
C ARG A 364 20.84 16.16 5.54
N GLN A 365 21.18 14.95 6.01
CA GLN A 365 22.24 14.14 5.40
C GLN A 365 21.97 13.86 3.92
N TYR A 366 20.74 13.49 3.57
CA TYR A 366 20.35 13.26 2.17
C TYR A 366 20.26 14.56 1.36
N GLY A 367 19.82 15.66 1.97
CA GLY A 367 19.85 16.97 1.31
C GLY A 367 21.27 17.41 0.92
N ASN A 368 22.24 17.16 1.80
CA ASN A 368 23.66 17.41 1.52
C ASN A 368 24.19 16.53 0.38
N GLU A 369 23.82 15.25 0.33
CA GLU A 369 24.16 14.34 -0.77
C GLU A 369 23.56 14.84 -2.10
N ILE A 370 22.29 15.25 -2.09
CA ILE A 370 21.60 15.81 -3.27
C ILE A 370 22.29 17.10 -3.73
N TYR A 371 22.69 17.98 -2.82
CA TYR A 371 23.42 19.21 -3.14
C TYR A 371 24.74 18.90 -3.87
N GLN A 372 25.51 17.94 -3.37
CA GLN A 372 26.76 17.51 -4.02
C GLN A 372 26.50 16.93 -5.43
N LEU A 373 25.44 16.13 -5.60
CA LEU A 373 25.08 15.54 -6.89
C LEU A 373 24.50 16.57 -7.88
N ALA A 374 23.88 17.64 -7.39
CA ALA A 374 23.26 18.67 -8.22
C ALA A 374 24.26 19.39 -9.15
N HIS A 375 25.55 19.42 -8.79
CA HIS A 375 26.61 19.90 -9.67
C HIS A 375 26.69 19.14 -11.01
N HIS A 376 26.25 17.88 -11.04
CA HIS A 376 26.23 17.03 -12.23
C HIS A 376 24.83 16.82 -12.80
N SER A 377 23.78 16.99 -11.98
CA SER A 377 22.38 16.81 -12.36
C SER A 377 21.54 18.03 -11.95
N PRO A 378 21.37 19.03 -12.85
CA PRO A 378 20.75 20.31 -12.50
C PRO A 378 19.32 20.21 -11.94
N ALA A 379 18.57 19.16 -12.30
CA ALA A 379 17.21 18.94 -11.76
C ALA A 379 17.20 18.75 -10.23
N LEU A 380 18.33 18.37 -9.62
CA LEU A 380 18.46 18.15 -8.19
C LEU A 380 18.62 19.43 -7.37
N PHE A 381 19.01 20.57 -7.96
CA PHE A 381 19.12 21.83 -7.21
C PHE A 381 17.79 22.25 -6.58
N PHE A 382 16.69 22.09 -7.34
CA PHE A 382 15.36 22.36 -6.83
C PHE A 382 14.99 21.43 -5.66
N ILE A 383 15.49 20.20 -5.62
CA ILE A 383 15.17 19.25 -4.55
C ILE A 383 15.82 19.67 -3.21
N VAL A 384 16.97 20.34 -3.24
CA VAL A 384 17.55 20.90 -2.01
C VAL A 384 16.60 21.94 -1.41
N ASP A 385 15.99 22.78 -2.24
CA ASP A 385 14.98 23.75 -1.80
C ASP A 385 13.72 23.05 -1.27
N VAL A 386 13.32 21.94 -1.89
CA VAL A 386 12.19 21.11 -1.42
C VAL A 386 12.49 20.58 -0.02
N PHE A 387 13.66 20.03 0.23
CA PHE A 387 14.04 19.51 1.55
C PHE A 387 14.08 20.62 2.60
N ALA A 388 14.65 21.79 2.27
CA ALA A 388 14.61 22.96 3.15
C ALA A 388 13.17 23.39 3.48
N ALA A 389 12.27 23.32 2.50
CA ALA A 389 10.88 23.70 2.71
C ALA A 389 10.09 22.67 3.51
N GLU A 390 10.38 21.38 3.35
CA GLU A 390 9.79 20.35 4.21
C GLU A 390 10.30 20.49 5.66
N LEU A 391 11.60 20.75 5.87
CA LEU A 391 12.18 21.04 7.18
C LEU A 391 11.58 22.31 7.81
N LYS A 392 11.39 23.38 7.02
CA LYS A 392 10.71 24.61 7.46
C LYS A 392 9.33 24.30 8.03
N LYS A 393 8.53 23.47 7.36
CA LYS A 393 7.20 23.08 7.84
C LYS A 393 7.26 22.29 9.13
N ILE A 394 8.23 21.37 9.26
CA ILE A 394 8.45 20.60 10.50
C ILE A 394 8.77 21.55 11.66
N LEU A 395 9.69 22.50 11.45
CA LEU A 395 10.09 23.46 12.47
C LEU A 395 8.96 24.40 12.90
N ILE A 396 8.14 24.86 11.93
CA ILE A 396 6.91 25.61 12.22
C ILE A 396 5.98 24.76 13.10
N LEU A 397 5.72 23.50 12.73
CA LEU A 397 4.83 22.63 13.48
C LEU A 397 5.35 22.36 14.90
N VAL A 398 6.66 22.09 15.05
CA VAL A 398 7.28 21.88 16.37
C VAL A 398 7.12 23.13 17.26
N ASN A 399 7.21 24.33 16.69
CA ASN A 399 6.95 25.58 17.42
C ASN A 399 5.46 25.76 17.77
N GLU A 400 4.55 25.45 16.84
CA GLU A 400 3.10 25.52 17.06
C GLU A 400 2.63 24.53 18.13
N GLU A 401 3.28 23.36 18.20
CA GLU A 401 3.09 22.36 19.25
C GLU A 401 3.85 22.69 20.54
N GLU A 402 4.48 23.86 20.65
CA GLU A 402 5.13 24.34 21.89
C GLU A 402 6.14 23.31 22.46
N TRP A 403 6.95 22.71 21.60
CA TRP A 403 8.06 21.86 22.04
C TRP A 403 9.13 22.69 22.76
N ASP A 404 9.99 22.02 23.53
CA ASP A 404 11.08 22.69 24.24
C ASP A 404 11.99 23.49 23.30
N GLU A 405 12.40 24.68 23.73
CA GLU A 405 13.19 25.61 22.92
C GLU A 405 14.57 25.04 22.58
N ALA A 406 15.19 24.26 23.48
CA ALA A 406 16.49 23.63 23.19
C ALA A 406 16.36 22.60 22.08
N LEU A 407 15.28 21.79 22.10
CA LEU A 407 14.98 20.85 21.03
C LEU A 407 14.67 21.57 19.71
N GLN A 408 13.93 22.68 19.74
CA GLN A 408 13.69 23.51 18.55
C GLN A 408 15.00 24.03 17.95
N LEU A 409 15.93 24.49 18.78
CA LEU A 409 17.26 24.93 18.36
C LEU A 409 18.06 23.78 17.72
N GLU A 410 18.06 22.59 18.31
CA GLU A 410 18.76 21.43 17.74
C GLU A 410 18.22 21.05 16.35
N LEU A 411 16.90 21.04 16.18
CA LEU A 411 16.29 20.77 14.87
C LEU A 411 16.57 21.89 13.86
N LEU A 412 16.61 23.14 14.33
CA LEU A 412 16.96 24.30 13.50
C LEU A 412 18.40 24.21 12.98
N GLU A 413 19.35 23.79 13.83
CA GLU A 413 20.75 23.57 13.43
C GLU A 413 20.87 22.59 12.26
N GLU A 414 20.04 21.54 12.24
CA GLU A 414 20.03 20.60 11.13
C GLU A 414 19.54 21.26 9.83
N MET A 415 18.51 22.12 9.85
CA MET A 415 18.09 22.86 8.65
C MET A 415 19.15 23.86 8.16
N LEU A 416 19.86 24.53 9.06
CA LEU A 416 20.88 25.52 8.71
C LEU A 416 22.11 24.91 8.01
N ARG A 417 22.37 23.60 8.21
CA ARG A 417 23.50 22.88 7.62
C ARG A 417 23.21 22.24 6.25
N LEU A 418 22.02 22.45 5.70
CA LEU A 418 21.57 21.80 4.47
C LEU A 418 22.33 22.25 3.21
N ASP A 419 22.68 23.54 3.13
CA ASP A 419 23.39 24.14 1.99
C ASP A 419 24.89 24.33 2.23
N ASN A 420 25.40 23.93 3.41
CA ASN A 420 26.81 23.99 3.81
C ASN A 420 27.29 22.62 4.33
N PRO A 421 27.50 21.61 3.46
CA PRO A 421 27.91 20.28 3.90
C PRO A 421 29.36 20.27 4.44
N PRO A 422 29.63 19.58 5.56
CA PRO A 422 30.93 19.61 6.27
C PRO A 422 32.10 19.02 5.46
N GLU A 423 31.83 18.21 4.43
CA GLU A 423 32.86 17.56 3.59
C GLU A 423 33.34 18.44 2.42
N LEU A 424 32.73 19.61 2.16
CA LEU A 424 33.26 20.60 1.23
C LEU A 424 34.44 21.33 1.88
N SER A 425 35.53 20.59 2.01
CA SER A 425 36.87 21.14 2.21
C SER A 425 37.12 22.17 1.11
N GLN A 426 37.71 23.30 1.52
CA GLN A 426 38.06 24.47 0.72
C GLN A 426 38.11 24.27 -0.81
N PRO A 427 37.52 25.19 -1.59
CA PRO A 427 37.45 25.09 -3.05
C PRO A 427 38.86 24.94 -3.63
N GLN A 428 39.12 23.80 -4.28
CA GLN A 428 40.46 23.43 -4.75
C GLN A 428 40.97 24.30 -5.92
N ASN A 429 40.12 25.11 -6.57
CA ASN A 429 40.48 25.80 -7.83
C ASN A 429 40.09 27.28 -7.94
N GLY A 430 39.74 27.97 -6.85
CA GLY A 430 39.36 29.40 -6.94
C GLY A 430 38.02 29.67 -7.67
N ASP A 431 37.47 28.70 -8.39
CA ASP A 431 36.05 28.60 -8.75
C ASP A 431 35.24 28.32 -7.48
N ARG A 432 35.02 29.38 -6.70
CA ARG A 432 34.04 29.35 -5.61
C ARG A 432 32.67 29.24 -6.29
N PRO A 433 31.83 28.23 -5.99
CA PRO A 433 30.52 28.11 -6.61
C PRO A 433 29.76 29.41 -6.38
N SER A 434 29.56 30.16 -7.47
CA SER A 434 28.82 31.41 -7.46
C SER A 434 27.39 31.11 -7.00
N SER A 435 27.00 31.75 -5.89
CA SER A 435 25.71 31.69 -5.21
C SER A 435 25.19 30.28 -4.89
N LYS A 436 25.53 29.86 -3.66
CA LYS A 436 24.66 29.24 -2.64
C LYS A 436 23.18 29.26 -3.01
N SER A 437 22.47 28.15 -2.83
CA SER A 437 21.04 28.03 -3.14
C SER A 437 20.25 29.26 -2.65
N THR A 438 19.88 30.12 -3.60
CA THR A 438 19.06 31.29 -3.29
C THR A 438 17.71 30.88 -2.71
N GLY A 439 17.23 29.66 -3.02
CA GLY A 439 15.99 29.09 -2.51
C GLY A 439 16.07 28.69 -1.03
N VAL A 440 17.13 28.00 -0.60
CA VAL A 440 17.34 27.62 0.81
C VAL A 440 17.43 28.86 1.68
N ARG A 441 18.23 29.87 1.30
CA ARG A 441 18.31 31.14 2.05
C ARG A 441 16.95 31.85 2.11
N LEU A 442 16.18 31.85 1.02
CA LEU A 442 14.83 32.41 1.00
C LEU A 442 13.88 31.69 1.99
N LEU A 443 13.98 30.36 2.09
CA LEU A 443 13.18 29.55 3.00
C LEU A 443 13.58 29.73 4.46
N GLN A 444 14.88 29.84 4.76
CA GLN A 444 15.40 30.18 6.08
C GLN A 444 14.96 31.58 6.51
N MET A 445 15.04 32.58 5.62
CA MET A 445 14.48 33.92 5.88
C MET A 445 12.97 33.85 6.15
N GLY A 446 12.23 33.05 5.36
CA GLY A 446 10.81 32.83 5.60
C GLY A 446 10.51 32.24 6.98
N LEU A 447 11.35 31.32 7.47
CA LEU A 447 11.26 30.76 8.84
C LEU A 447 11.59 31.81 9.90
N ALA A 448 12.61 32.65 9.69
CA ALA A 448 12.95 33.72 10.60
C ALA A 448 11.80 34.72 10.74
N LEU A 449 11.11 35.06 9.64
CA LEU A 449 9.92 35.93 9.68
C LEU A 449 8.79 35.30 10.54
N PHE A 450 8.58 34.00 10.43
CA PHE A 450 7.63 33.28 11.29
C PHE A 450 8.03 33.37 12.77
N TYR A 451 9.30 33.14 13.12
CA TYR A 451 9.75 33.24 14.51
C TYR A 451 9.66 34.66 15.07
N LEU A 452 9.93 35.68 14.26
CA LEU A 452 9.75 37.07 14.66
C LEU A 452 8.28 37.40 14.95
N GLU A 453 7.35 36.91 14.12
CA GLU A 453 5.91 37.04 14.36
C GLU A 453 5.50 36.37 15.69
N ARG A 454 6.09 35.21 16.01
CA ARG A 454 5.87 34.47 17.26
C ARG A 454 6.68 34.99 18.45
N GLN A 455 7.41 36.10 18.29
CA GLN A 455 8.29 36.70 19.31
C GLN A 455 9.40 35.76 19.81
N GLN A 456 9.77 34.75 19.01
CA GLN A 456 10.83 33.79 19.29
C GLN A 456 12.19 34.34 18.82
N LEU A 457 12.63 35.41 19.47
CA LEU A 457 13.79 36.20 19.01
C LEU A 457 15.07 35.36 18.89
N ARG A 458 15.31 34.45 19.84
CA ARG A 458 16.53 33.62 19.85
C ARG A 458 16.65 32.71 18.61
N LEU A 459 15.53 32.10 18.18
CA LEU A 459 15.49 31.26 16.98
C LEU A 459 15.71 32.10 15.72
N ALA A 460 15.09 33.28 15.65
CA ALA A 460 15.29 34.20 14.53
C ALA A 460 16.73 34.73 14.46
N GLU A 461 17.32 35.12 15.59
CA GLU A 461 18.71 35.58 15.68
C GLU A 461 19.70 34.48 15.27
N ARG A 462 19.42 33.22 15.61
CA ARG A 462 20.27 32.10 15.18
C ARG A 462 20.30 31.93 13.66
N ILE A 463 19.14 32.07 13.00
CA ILE A 463 19.05 32.07 11.53
C ILE A 463 19.80 33.27 10.95
N VAL A 464 19.65 34.46 11.53
CA VAL A 464 20.35 35.67 11.09
C VAL A 464 21.87 35.49 11.19
N ALA A 465 22.36 34.93 12.29
CA ALA A 465 23.77 34.66 12.48
C ALA A 465 24.31 33.74 11.36
N ASP A 466 23.60 32.66 11.04
CA ASP A 466 23.97 31.73 9.97
C ASP A 466 23.98 32.38 8.57
N ILE A 467 22.96 33.19 8.26
CA ILE A 467 22.88 33.87 6.96
C ILE A 467 24.00 34.92 6.83
N VAL A 468 24.33 35.64 7.91
CA VAL A 468 25.36 36.69 7.89
C VAL A 468 26.77 36.11 7.72
N GLU A 469 27.02 34.85 8.08
CA GLU A 469 28.29 34.18 7.75
C GLU A 469 28.60 34.21 6.24
N ASP A 470 27.58 34.29 5.38
CA ASP A 470 27.75 34.44 3.92
C ASP A 470 28.48 35.74 3.55
N ALA A 471 28.35 36.79 4.35
CA ALA A 471 29.02 38.06 4.14
C ALA A 471 30.55 37.92 4.23
N SER A 472 31.05 37.01 5.08
CA SER A 472 32.50 36.75 5.18
C SER A 472 33.09 36.19 3.89
N ILE A 473 32.28 35.50 3.07
CA ILE A 473 32.69 34.85 1.83
C ILE A 473 32.46 35.74 0.61
N LEU A 474 31.33 36.46 0.57
CA LEU A 474 30.87 37.25 -0.57
C LEU A 474 31.33 38.72 -0.54
N GLY A 475 31.71 39.22 0.65
CA GLY A 475 31.85 40.64 0.93
C GLY A 475 30.51 41.30 1.27
N THR A 476 30.54 42.28 2.17
CA THR A 476 29.36 42.90 2.80
C THR A 476 28.40 43.53 1.79
N GLU A 477 28.92 44.25 0.79
CA GLU A 477 28.12 44.87 -0.27
C GLU A 477 27.37 43.86 -1.14
N THR A 478 28.07 42.81 -1.58
CA THR A 478 27.49 41.74 -2.41
C THR A 478 26.41 40.99 -1.63
N PHE A 479 26.69 40.68 -0.37
CA PHE A 479 25.74 40.04 0.54
C PHE A 479 24.49 40.91 0.74
N ARG A 480 24.65 42.20 1.06
CA ARG A 480 23.54 43.13 1.28
C ARG A 480 22.61 43.20 0.07
N ARG A 481 23.18 43.23 -1.14
CA ARG A 481 22.39 43.20 -2.40
C ARG A 481 21.60 41.91 -2.55
N ALA A 482 22.23 40.75 -2.34
CA ALA A 482 21.56 39.45 -2.44
C ALA A 482 20.45 39.28 -1.38
N PHE A 483 20.71 39.71 -0.14
CA PHE A 483 19.73 39.70 0.95
C PHE A 483 18.50 40.57 0.64
N LEU A 484 18.70 41.78 0.11
CA LEU A 484 17.59 42.66 -0.29
C LEU A 484 16.78 42.08 -1.46
N GLN A 485 17.45 41.45 -2.44
CA GLN A 485 16.75 40.74 -3.51
C GLN A 485 15.87 39.61 -2.96
N ASN A 486 16.35 38.85 -1.96
CA ASN A 486 15.53 37.83 -1.30
C ASN A 486 14.36 38.44 -0.52
N CYS A 487 14.54 39.59 0.15
CA CYS A 487 13.45 40.33 0.77
C CYS A 487 12.36 40.69 -0.25
N ASP A 488 12.74 41.17 -1.43
CA ASP A 488 11.80 41.53 -2.49
C ASP A 488 11.09 40.31 -3.06
N ARG A 489 11.80 39.18 -3.25
CA ARG A 489 11.19 37.90 -3.66
C ARG A 489 10.14 37.42 -2.66
N LEU A 490 10.43 37.48 -1.34
CA LEU A 490 9.44 37.13 -0.31
C LEU A 490 8.21 38.04 -0.36
N ARG A 491 8.41 39.35 -0.59
CA ARG A 491 7.31 40.31 -0.69
C ARG A 491 6.40 40.07 -1.90
N GLN A 492 6.98 39.60 -3.01
CA GLN A 492 6.25 39.36 -4.26
C GLN A 492 5.66 37.95 -4.37
N ALA A 493 6.16 36.99 -3.58
CA ALA A 493 5.70 35.61 -3.62
C ALA A 493 4.20 35.52 -3.30
N GLN A 494 3.44 34.91 -4.21
CA GLN A 494 2.02 34.62 -4.02
C GLN A 494 1.84 33.22 -3.39
N PRO A 495 0.72 32.96 -2.68
CA PRO A 495 0.46 31.65 -2.07
C PRO A 495 0.42 30.49 -3.07
N LYS A 496 0.08 30.79 -4.34
CA LYS A 496 -0.10 29.80 -5.40
C LYS A 496 0.76 30.14 -6.62
N PHE A 497 1.26 29.11 -7.29
CA PHE A 497 1.81 29.17 -8.64
C PHE A 497 0.69 29.18 -9.70
N TRP A 498 1.03 29.60 -10.92
CA TRP A 498 0.12 29.56 -12.07
C TRP A 498 0.04 28.16 -12.71
N GLU A 499 0.95 27.25 -12.35
CA GLU A 499 1.01 25.86 -12.79
C GLU A 499 0.51 24.91 -11.69
N ASP A 500 -0.09 23.80 -12.11
CA ASP A 500 -0.39 22.67 -11.23
C ASP A 500 0.80 21.71 -11.22
N THR A 501 1.15 21.22 -10.03
CA THR A 501 2.23 20.25 -9.83
C THR A 501 1.66 18.96 -9.25
N ASP A 502 2.48 17.92 -9.14
CA ASP A 502 2.10 16.67 -8.45
C ASP A 502 1.52 16.88 -7.04
N ARG A 503 1.81 18.02 -6.40
CA ARG A 503 1.33 18.38 -5.06
C ARG A 503 0.38 19.58 -5.06
N GLY A 504 -0.26 19.87 -6.19
CA GLY A 504 -1.12 21.05 -6.36
C GLY A 504 -0.34 22.29 -6.80
N ASN A 505 -0.90 23.48 -6.54
CA ASN A 505 -0.30 24.75 -6.97
C ASN A 505 0.31 25.58 -5.83
N VAL A 506 0.63 24.98 -4.68
CA VAL A 506 1.17 25.72 -3.52
C VAL A 506 2.59 26.22 -3.80
N ASN A 507 2.84 27.50 -3.55
CA ASN A 507 4.17 28.07 -3.69
C ASN A 507 5.07 27.78 -2.48
N LEU A 508 6.14 27.02 -2.72
CA LEU A 508 7.12 26.62 -1.71
C LEU A 508 7.75 27.81 -0.97
N TYR A 509 7.98 28.91 -1.70
CA TYR A 509 8.69 30.09 -1.22
C TYR A 509 7.78 31.13 -0.57
N TYR A 510 6.47 30.90 -0.59
CA TYR A 510 5.51 31.81 0.05
C TYR A 510 5.73 31.85 1.57
N CYS A 511 5.65 33.06 2.12
CA CYS A 511 5.63 33.32 3.56
C CYS A 511 4.55 34.38 3.85
N PRO A 512 3.58 34.11 4.73
CA PRO A 512 2.55 35.09 5.08
C PRO A 512 3.06 36.21 6.02
N HIS A 513 4.23 36.05 6.64
CA HIS A 513 4.77 36.95 7.67
C HIS A 513 5.67 38.07 7.12
N THR A 514 5.42 38.54 5.90
CA THR A 514 6.25 39.58 5.24
C THR A 514 6.24 40.92 5.97
N GLN A 515 5.29 41.15 6.89
CA GLN A 515 5.26 42.32 7.76
C GLN A 515 6.49 42.41 8.68
N GLN A 516 7.14 41.28 8.98
CA GLN A 516 8.35 41.23 9.82
C GLN A 516 9.66 41.52 9.06
N LEU A 517 9.59 41.78 7.75
CA LEU A 517 10.77 42.10 6.93
C LEU A 517 11.60 43.28 7.48
N PRO A 518 11.01 44.41 7.94
CA PRO A 518 11.78 45.50 8.53
C PRO A 518 12.56 45.06 9.79
N THR A 519 11.93 44.24 10.65
CA THR A 519 12.57 43.68 11.85
C THR A 519 13.74 42.78 11.48
N LEU A 520 13.56 41.90 10.50
CA LEU A 520 14.61 41.02 9.99
C LEU A 520 15.79 41.83 9.42
N GLN A 521 15.50 42.88 8.64
CA GLN A 521 16.53 43.77 8.09
C GLN A 521 17.33 44.47 9.20
N ALA A 522 16.67 44.92 10.26
CA ALA A 522 17.35 45.53 11.41
C ALA A 522 18.28 44.54 12.13
N LEU A 523 17.86 43.28 12.30
CA LEU A 523 18.71 42.23 12.89
C LEU A 523 19.93 41.93 12.02
N VAL A 524 19.75 41.78 10.70
CA VAL A 524 20.86 41.53 9.77
C VAL A 524 21.83 42.71 9.76
N ASN A 525 21.35 43.95 9.70
CA ASN A 525 22.21 45.14 9.78
C ASN A 525 23.01 45.16 11.08
N ARG A 526 22.37 44.87 12.22
CA ARG A 526 23.05 44.81 13.52
C ARG A 526 24.15 43.75 13.54
N ALA A 527 23.90 42.59 12.94
CA ALA A 527 24.87 41.50 12.85
C ALA A 527 26.02 41.78 11.87
N LEU A 528 25.82 42.64 10.86
CA LEU A 528 26.86 43.07 9.92
C LEU A 528 27.80 44.16 10.46
N ASN A 529 27.30 45.07 11.31
CA ASN A 529 28.08 46.20 11.83
C ASN A 529 29.46 45.83 12.42
N PRO A 530 29.64 44.72 13.17
CA PRO A 530 30.95 44.32 13.67
C PRO A 530 31.92 43.94 12.55
N MET A 531 31.43 43.35 11.45
CA MET A 531 32.26 42.91 10.32
C MET A 531 32.73 44.08 9.44
N GLU A 532 31.99 45.19 9.44
CA GLU A 532 32.37 46.43 8.75
C GLU A 532 33.38 47.25 9.57
N ALA A 533 33.54 46.99 10.88
CA ALA A 533 34.49 47.67 11.76
C ALA A 533 35.89 47.03 11.77
N ASP A 534 36.01 45.79 11.29
CA ASP A 534 37.27 45.02 11.20
C ASP A 534 37.94 45.08 9.79
N VAL A 535 37.40 45.90 8.88
CA VAL A 535 37.97 46.24 7.56
C VAL A 535 38.45 47.68 7.57
#